data_AF-A0A7J9SLJ4-F1
#
_entry.id   AF-A0A7J9SLJ4-F1
#
_cell.length_a   1.000
_cell.length_b   1.000
_cell.length_c   1.000
_cell.angle_alpha   90.00
_cell.angle_beta   90.00
_cell.angle_gamma   90.00
#
_symmetry.space_group_name_H-M   'P 1'
#
loop_
_entity.id
_entity.type
_entity.pdbx_description
1 polymer ?
#
loop_
_entity_poly.entity_id
_entity_poly.type
_entity_poly.pdbx_seq_one_letter_code
_entity_poly.pdbx_strand_id
1 'polypeptide(L)'
;MDGSSSVSASDVDLRTVLDRMADGVFAVDNDWHITYANETARELLESAMTDDALDDAAGIDGLHFWESIPEAVDTTFYDRYHEAMAAQEPVSFEEYYAPLGVWFDVRVFPSESGLSVYLRDITEQRRLEQQRQESLRALQELYAVSSDRDRTFEEKIESILERGTEYLDVENGFLTRIAQDTQHIEVSVATRPGLQTGESCPLEEAYCRRTIELDHLLTVVNAADEGWQEDPAYDRFDLGTYIGGRVTVDGELYGTLCFADTDAREEAFTDTQRTFVELLTRWVSYELERQQARSQLQRERDRLEEFASVVSHDLRNPLQTAVGRVELLSEATDNEHVPPLERALSRMESLIEDLLTLARDGMQVEAPEDVDVATLADEAWRTTDSAAASLRVEPDRLLLRADRSRFRQLLENLFRNSVEHGGDDVTVTVGALPDGRGFYVADDGPGIPPAEREAVFDAGYTSSESGTGFGLSIVKQIAEAHGWTVSVTDADDGGARFEVTGVEVVGE
;
A
#
# COMPACT_ATOMS: atom_id res chain seq x y z
N MET A 1 20.36 -53.28 -65.42
CA MET A 1 19.15 -52.43 -65.39
C MET A 1 18.24 -53.02 -64.33
N ASP A 2 17.79 -52.12 -63.45
CA ASP A 2 16.88 -52.29 -62.31
C ASP A 2 17.42 -52.96 -61.06
N GLY A 3 18.20 -52.18 -60.29
CA GLY A 3 18.36 -52.34 -58.84
C GLY A 3 17.34 -51.46 -58.13
N SER A 4 16.13 -52.00 -57.89
CA SER A 4 15.15 -51.40 -56.99
C SER A 4 15.54 -51.75 -55.56
N SER A 5 16.06 -50.77 -54.82
CA SER A 5 16.34 -50.88 -53.39
C SER A 5 15.02 -51.02 -52.62
N SER A 6 14.78 -52.19 -52.03
CA SER A 6 13.61 -52.43 -51.19
C SER A 6 13.76 -51.72 -49.85
N VAL A 7 12.96 -50.68 -49.62
CA VAL A 7 12.80 -50.05 -48.30
C VAL A 7 12.13 -51.07 -47.37
N SER A 8 12.69 -51.30 -46.18
CA SER A 8 12.18 -52.32 -45.24
C SER A 8 10.86 -51.87 -44.60
N ALA A 9 9.98 -52.81 -44.25
CA ALA A 9 8.68 -52.47 -43.65
C ALA A 9 8.79 -51.68 -42.32
N SER A 10 9.92 -51.78 -41.61
CA SER A 10 10.23 -50.98 -40.42
C SER A 10 10.58 -49.53 -40.72
N ASP A 11 11.21 -49.24 -41.87
CA ASP A 11 11.54 -47.88 -42.28
C ASP A 11 10.29 -47.10 -42.73
N VAL A 12 9.32 -47.82 -43.31
CA VAL A 12 8.02 -47.24 -43.70
C VAL A 12 7.20 -46.86 -42.46
N ASP A 13 7.24 -47.68 -41.41
CA ASP A 13 6.51 -47.42 -40.16
C ASP A 13 7.10 -46.23 -39.39
N LEU A 14 8.44 -46.11 -39.34
CA LEU A 14 9.12 -44.98 -38.72
C LEU A 14 8.87 -43.65 -39.46
N ARG A 15 8.91 -43.67 -40.80
CA ARG A 15 8.58 -42.49 -41.63
C ARG A 15 7.14 -42.04 -41.43
N THR A 16 6.21 -42.98 -41.36
CA THR A 16 4.79 -42.69 -41.12
C THR A 16 4.55 -42.05 -39.73
N VAL A 17 5.37 -42.40 -38.73
CA VAL A 17 5.31 -41.78 -37.40
C VAL A 17 5.85 -40.35 -37.42
N LEU A 18 7.00 -40.14 -38.08
CA LEU A 18 7.62 -38.81 -38.20
C LEU A 18 6.78 -37.83 -39.02
N ASP A 19 6.10 -38.32 -40.07
CA ASP A 19 5.19 -37.51 -40.91
C ASP A 19 3.92 -37.05 -40.17
N ARG A 20 3.59 -37.67 -39.03
CA ARG A 20 2.44 -37.25 -38.19
C ARG A 20 2.83 -36.33 -37.04
N MET A 21 4.12 -36.03 -36.90
CA MET A 21 4.56 -35.09 -35.88
C MET A 21 4.18 -33.68 -36.29
N ALA A 22 3.74 -32.87 -35.33
CA ALA A 22 3.43 -31.46 -35.55
C ALA A 22 4.70 -30.58 -35.67
N ASP A 23 5.86 -31.15 -35.38
CA ASP A 23 7.16 -30.49 -35.44
C ASP A 23 7.92 -30.93 -36.70
N GLY A 24 8.76 -30.05 -37.22
CA GLY A 24 9.59 -30.32 -38.40
C GLY A 24 10.73 -31.28 -38.05
N VAL A 25 10.90 -32.33 -38.84
CA VAL A 25 12.08 -33.21 -38.80
C VAL A 25 12.66 -33.34 -40.19
N PHE A 26 13.94 -33.01 -40.34
CA PHE A 26 14.68 -33.23 -41.58
C PHE A 26 16.08 -33.77 -41.31
N ALA A 27 16.70 -34.36 -42.33
CA ALA A 27 18.06 -34.88 -42.26
C ALA A 27 18.85 -34.43 -43.47
N VAL A 28 20.15 -34.19 -43.28
CA VAL A 28 21.10 -33.84 -44.33
C VAL A 28 22.29 -34.80 -44.29
N ASP A 29 22.91 -35.06 -45.44
CA ASP A 29 24.17 -35.80 -45.48
C ASP A 29 25.40 -34.93 -45.15
N ASN A 30 26.59 -35.52 -45.18
CA ASN A 30 27.86 -34.82 -44.92
C ASN A 30 28.19 -33.74 -45.95
N ASP A 31 27.55 -33.75 -47.12
CA ASP A 31 27.67 -32.76 -48.18
C ASP A 31 26.48 -31.78 -48.16
N TRP A 32 25.72 -31.73 -47.06
CA TRP A 32 24.57 -30.85 -46.83
C TRP A 32 23.37 -31.05 -47.77
N HIS A 33 23.24 -32.19 -48.44
CA HIS A 33 22.05 -32.50 -49.22
C HIS A 33 20.93 -33.03 -48.32
N ILE A 34 19.71 -32.52 -48.51
CA ILE A 34 18.53 -32.98 -47.75
C ILE A 34 18.22 -34.43 -48.14
N THR A 35 18.29 -35.35 -47.19
CA THR A 35 18.06 -36.80 -47.41
C THR A 35 16.67 -37.26 -46.97
N TYR A 36 16.03 -36.48 -46.09
CA TYR A 36 14.69 -36.71 -45.61
C TYR A 36 14.11 -35.41 -45.03
N ALA A 37 12.82 -35.17 -45.26
CA ALA A 37 12.02 -34.19 -44.54
C ALA A 37 10.59 -34.70 -44.37
N ASN A 38 10.06 -34.61 -43.15
CA ASN A 38 8.64 -34.87 -42.90
C ASN A 38 7.75 -33.77 -43.52
N GLU A 39 6.43 -33.96 -43.53
CA GLU A 39 5.49 -33.01 -44.16
C GLU A 39 5.66 -31.58 -43.61
N THR A 40 5.70 -31.43 -42.29
CA THR A 40 5.89 -30.13 -41.62
C THR A 40 7.24 -29.49 -41.92
N ALA A 41 8.35 -30.24 -41.90
CA ALA A 41 9.65 -29.68 -42.26
C ALA A 41 9.70 -29.27 -43.73
N ARG A 42 9.03 -30.00 -44.62
CA ARG A 42 8.98 -29.66 -46.04
C ARG A 42 8.31 -28.32 -46.26
N GLU A 43 7.14 -28.09 -45.66
CA GLU A 43 6.44 -26.80 -45.74
C GLU A 43 7.28 -25.63 -45.18
N LEU A 44 7.95 -25.85 -44.04
CA LEU A 44 8.80 -24.83 -43.41
C LEU A 44 10.04 -24.52 -44.27
N LEU A 45 10.70 -25.55 -44.80
CA LEU A 45 11.89 -25.39 -45.63
C LEU A 45 11.53 -24.76 -46.97
N GLU A 46 10.45 -25.19 -47.63
CA GLU A 46 9.96 -24.59 -48.88
C GLU A 46 9.63 -23.10 -48.68
N SER A 47 9.04 -22.74 -47.55
CA SER A 47 8.74 -21.34 -47.22
C SER A 47 10.00 -20.49 -46.98
N ALA A 48 11.11 -21.12 -46.56
CA ALA A 48 12.39 -20.45 -46.31
C ALA A 48 13.30 -20.41 -47.56
N MET A 49 13.02 -21.22 -48.58
CA MET A 49 13.82 -21.30 -49.81
C MET A 49 13.56 -20.11 -50.74
N THR A 50 14.56 -19.79 -51.56
CA THR A 50 14.38 -18.83 -52.66
C THR A 50 13.58 -19.43 -53.81
N ASP A 51 12.74 -18.63 -54.49
CA ASP A 51 11.91 -19.09 -55.62
C ASP A 51 12.70 -19.80 -56.74
N ASP A 52 13.98 -19.45 -56.91
CA ASP A 52 14.87 -20.04 -57.92
C ASP A 52 15.37 -21.47 -57.55
N ALA A 53 15.19 -21.91 -56.31
CA ALA A 53 15.66 -23.21 -55.82
C ALA A 53 14.64 -24.36 -55.99
N LEU A 54 13.38 -24.05 -56.24
CA LEU A 54 12.29 -25.03 -56.38
C LEU A 54 12.05 -25.34 -57.86
N ASP A 55 12.55 -26.48 -58.34
CA ASP A 55 12.25 -26.99 -59.68
C ASP A 55 10.87 -27.70 -59.63
N ASP A 56 9.89 -27.25 -60.44
CA ASP A 56 8.44 -27.58 -60.40
C ASP A 56 8.06 -29.09 -60.34
N ALA A 57 9.01 -30.02 -60.46
CA ALA A 57 8.79 -31.47 -60.52
C ALA A 57 9.63 -32.32 -59.55
N ALA A 58 10.60 -31.74 -58.83
CA ALA A 58 11.45 -32.46 -57.88
C ALA A 58 11.37 -31.76 -56.53
N GLY A 59 10.67 -32.34 -55.56
CA GLY A 59 10.58 -31.78 -54.21
C GLY A 59 11.96 -31.60 -53.55
N ILE A 60 11.99 -31.12 -52.32
CA ILE A 60 13.23 -30.68 -51.64
C ILE A 60 14.31 -31.75 -51.37
N ASP A 61 14.01 -33.03 -51.60
CA ASP A 61 14.95 -34.13 -51.37
C ASP A 61 16.11 -34.07 -52.39
N GLY A 62 17.34 -34.01 -51.89
CA GLY A 62 18.57 -33.92 -52.68
C GLY A 62 19.03 -32.50 -52.99
N LEU A 63 18.31 -31.47 -52.56
CA LEU A 63 18.76 -30.08 -52.64
C LEU A 63 19.85 -29.80 -51.59
N HIS A 64 20.80 -28.93 -51.92
CA HIS A 64 21.86 -28.51 -51.00
C HIS A 64 21.32 -27.43 -50.04
N PHE A 65 21.22 -27.77 -48.76
CA PHE A 65 20.51 -26.98 -47.73
C PHE A 65 20.90 -25.50 -47.69
N TRP A 66 22.20 -25.19 -47.66
CA TRP A 66 22.69 -23.81 -47.56
C TRP A 66 22.60 -23.01 -48.87
N GLU A 67 22.53 -23.70 -50.01
CA GLU A 67 22.37 -23.02 -51.31
C GLU A 67 20.90 -22.67 -51.54
N SER A 68 20.00 -23.53 -51.08
CA SER A 68 18.56 -23.32 -51.15
C SER A 68 18.04 -22.29 -50.13
N ILE A 69 18.71 -22.15 -48.98
CA ILE A 69 18.35 -21.20 -47.91
C ILE A 69 19.57 -20.32 -47.57
N PRO A 70 19.97 -19.40 -48.46
CA PRO A 70 21.17 -18.59 -48.28
C PRO A 70 21.07 -17.63 -47.09
N GLU A 71 19.86 -17.18 -46.74
CA GLU A 71 19.61 -16.29 -45.60
C GLU A 71 19.90 -16.96 -44.24
N ALA A 72 19.98 -18.29 -44.19
CA ALA A 72 20.34 -19.02 -42.97
C ALA A 72 21.86 -19.11 -42.74
N VAL A 73 22.71 -18.78 -43.74
CA VAL A 73 24.17 -18.93 -43.66
C VAL A 73 24.81 -17.96 -42.65
N ASP A 74 24.28 -16.74 -42.53
CA ASP A 74 24.80 -15.73 -41.60
C ASP A 74 24.07 -15.73 -40.24
N THR A 75 23.55 -16.88 -39.82
CA THR A 75 22.76 -17.02 -38.59
C THR A 75 23.31 -18.12 -37.68
N THR A 76 22.78 -18.19 -36.45
CA THR A 76 23.09 -19.25 -35.49
C THR A 76 22.85 -20.66 -36.08
N PHE A 77 21.92 -20.82 -37.02
CA PHE A 77 21.66 -22.11 -37.67
C PHE A 77 22.93 -22.66 -38.35
N TYR A 78 23.66 -21.82 -39.10
CA TYR A 78 24.87 -22.24 -39.80
C TYR A 78 25.97 -22.67 -38.85
N ASP A 79 26.28 -21.83 -37.86
CA ASP A 79 27.35 -22.08 -36.91
C ASP A 79 27.08 -23.36 -36.09
N ARG A 80 25.85 -23.51 -35.58
CA ARG A 80 25.49 -24.65 -34.72
C ARG A 80 25.40 -25.97 -35.47
N TYR A 81 24.96 -25.96 -36.73
CA TYR A 81 24.90 -27.18 -37.53
C TYR A 81 26.31 -27.66 -37.88
N HIS A 82 27.19 -26.74 -38.29
CA HIS A 82 28.59 -27.06 -38.55
C HIS A 82 29.32 -27.52 -37.28
N GLU A 83 29.05 -26.89 -36.14
CA GLU A 83 29.55 -27.32 -34.83
C GLU A 83 29.15 -28.76 -34.52
N ALA A 84 27.84 -29.08 -34.61
CA ALA A 84 27.35 -30.42 -34.35
C ALA A 84 27.96 -31.46 -35.30
N MET A 85 28.07 -31.14 -36.60
CA MET A 85 28.65 -32.04 -37.60
C MET A 85 30.14 -32.28 -37.36
N ALA A 86 30.90 -31.25 -36.98
CA ALA A 86 32.33 -31.34 -36.73
C ALA A 86 32.67 -32.02 -35.39
N ALA A 87 31.93 -31.69 -34.33
CA ALA A 87 32.14 -32.23 -32.99
C ALA A 87 31.54 -33.63 -32.81
N GLN A 88 30.56 -34.00 -33.64
CA GLN A 88 29.76 -35.23 -33.48
C GLN A 88 29.05 -35.30 -32.12
N GLU A 89 28.68 -34.14 -31.57
CA GLU A 89 27.92 -33.99 -30.33
C GLU A 89 26.57 -33.31 -30.60
N PRO A 90 25.47 -33.75 -29.98
CA PRO A 90 24.17 -33.09 -30.13
C PRO A 90 24.19 -31.65 -29.62
N VAL A 91 23.57 -30.74 -30.38
CA VAL A 91 23.46 -29.32 -30.03
C VAL A 91 21.99 -28.91 -30.02
N SER A 92 21.61 -28.07 -29.06
CA SER A 92 20.28 -27.47 -28.97
C SER A 92 20.37 -25.96 -28.78
N PHE A 93 19.52 -25.21 -29.48
CA PHE A 93 19.48 -23.75 -29.40
C PHE A 93 18.11 -23.22 -29.82
N GLU A 94 17.80 -22.01 -29.39
CA GLU A 94 16.61 -21.28 -29.83
C GLU A 94 17.04 -20.06 -30.66
N GLU A 95 16.42 -19.85 -31.82
CA GLU A 95 16.78 -18.76 -32.74
C GLU A 95 15.52 -18.17 -33.40
N TYR A 96 15.50 -16.85 -33.59
CA TYR A 96 14.47 -16.17 -34.38
C TYR A 96 14.89 -16.10 -35.83
N TYR A 97 14.11 -16.71 -36.72
CA TYR A 97 14.35 -16.62 -38.14
C TYR A 97 13.49 -15.50 -38.75
N ALA A 98 14.11 -14.33 -38.92
CA ALA A 98 13.44 -13.11 -39.39
C ALA A 98 12.67 -13.25 -40.72
N PRO A 99 13.15 -14.01 -41.74
CA PRO A 99 12.44 -14.15 -43.01
C PRO A 99 11.05 -14.81 -42.88
N LEU A 100 10.89 -15.73 -41.92
CA LEU A 100 9.60 -16.37 -41.64
C LEU A 100 8.84 -15.71 -40.49
N GLY A 101 9.50 -14.88 -39.68
CA GLY A 101 8.90 -14.30 -38.47
C GLY A 101 8.67 -15.34 -37.36
N VAL A 102 9.45 -16.42 -37.34
CA VAL A 102 9.23 -17.58 -36.47
C VAL A 102 10.41 -17.77 -35.50
N TRP A 103 10.11 -18.08 -34.24
CA TRP A 103 11.09 -18.58 -33.28
C TRP A 103 11.13 -20.11 -33.32
N PHE A 104 12.33 -20.68 -33.48
CA PHE A 104 12.53 -22.13 -33.48
C PHE A 104 13.27 -22.60 -32.22
N ASP A 105 12.81 -23.69 -31.59
CA ASP A 105 13.62 -24.58 -30.73
C ASP A 105 14.20 -25.67 -31.63
N VAL A 106 15.52 -25.66 -31.80
CA VAL A 106 16.24 -26.50 -32.75
C VAL A 106 17.07 -27.51 -31.99
N ARG A 107 16.96 -28.79 -32.36
CA ARG A 107 17.80 -29.87 -31.84
C ARG A 107 18.47 -30.59 -32.99
N VAL A 108 19.80 -30.58 -32.97
CA VAL A 108 20.65 -31.15 -34.00
C VAL A 108 21.34 -32.38 -33.44
N PHE A 109 21.15 -33.50 -34.13
CA PHE A 109 21.71 -34.80 -33.78
C PHE A 109 22.67 -35.25 -34.87
N PRO A 110 23.99 -35.17 -34.67
CA PRO A 110 24.96 -35.63 -35.64
C PRO A 110 25.07 -37.16 -35.68
N SER A 111 25.51 -37.65 -36.83
CA SER A 111 25.80 -39.06 -37.10
C SER A 111 26.97 -39.17 -38.09
N GLU A 112 27.51 -40.37 -38.26
CA GLU A 112 28.57 -40.63 -39.25
C GLU A 112 28.12 -40.33 -40.70
N SER A 113 26.80 -40.36 -40.96
CA SER A 113 26.20 -40.13 -42.28
C SER A 113 25.75 -38.68 -42.53
N GLY A 114 25.82 -37.79 -41.53
CA GLY A 114 25.33 -36.41 -41.64
C GLY A 114 24.58 -35.97 -40.37
N LEU A 115 23.55 -35.13 -40.52
CA LEU A 115 22.77 -34.59 -39.39
C LEU A 115 21.29 -34.98 -39.48
N SER A 116 20.66 -35.20 -38.33
CA SER A 116 19.21 -35.17 -38.18
C SER A 116 18.83 -33.96 -37.34
N VAL A 117 17.88 -33.17 -37.81
CA VAL A 117 17.46 -31.92 -37.18
C VAL A 117 15.97 -31.99 -36.85
N TYR A 118 15.65 -31.61 -35.63
CA TYR A 118 14.29 -31.40 -35.14
C TYR A 118 14.07 -29.90 -34.93
N LEU A 119 13.02 -29.35 -35.54
CA LEU A 119 12.61 -27.96 -35.52
C LEU A 119 11.22 -27.86 -34.91
N ARG A 120 11.08 -27.10 -33.83
CA ARG A 120 9.79 -26.79 -33.23
C ARG A 120 9.53 -25.30 -33.26
N ASP A 121 8.38 -24.89 -33.82
CA ASP A 121 7.90 -23.52 -33.72
C ASP A 121 7.48 -23.22 -32.27
N ILE A 122 8.16 -22.26 -31.64
CA ILE A 122 7.89 -21.79 -30.29
C ILE A 122 7.41 -20.33 -30.27
N THR A 123 7.01 -19.77 -31.40
CA THR A 123 6.59 -18.36 -31.54
C THR A 123 5.45 -18.03 -30.61
N GLU A 124 4.39 -18.85 -30.60
CA GLU A 124 3.24 -18.65 -29.72
C GLU A 124 3.61 -18.81 -28.25
N GLN A 125 4.50 -19.76 -27.93
CA GLN A 125 4.99 -19.94 -26.57
C GLN A 125 5.79 -18.71 -26.09
N ARG A 126 6.68 -18.17 -26.95
CA ARG A 126 7.45 -16.96 -26.68
C ARG A 126 6.54 -15.75 -26.50
N ARG A 127 5.52 -15.58 -27.35
CA ARG A 127 4.51 -14.52 -27.23
C ARG A 127 3.77 -14.58 -25.89
N LEU A 128 3.25 -15.75 -25.52
CA LEU A 128 2.55 -15.94 -24.25
C LEU A 128 3.46 -15.73 -23.03
N GLU A 129 4.71 -16.19 -23.10
CA GLU A 129 5.66 -16.00 -22.01
C GLU A 129 6.02 -14.53 -21.83
N GLN A 130 6.26 -13.80 -22.92
CA GLN A 130 6.51 -12.37 -22.90
C GLN A 130 5.31 -11.60 -22.33
N GLN A 131 4.09 -11.85 -22.84
CA GLN A 131 2.87 -11.25 -22.33
C GLN A 131 2.68 -11.50 -20.82
N ARG A 132 2.95 -12.72 -20.36
CA ARG A 132 2.89 -13.06 -18.93
C ARG A 132 3.92 -12.27 -18.12
N GLN A 133 5.16 -12.15 -18.60
CA GLN A 133 6.22 -11.41 -17.91
C GLN A 133 5.89 -9.91 -17.81
N GLU A 134 5.43 -9.31 -18.89
CA GLU A 134 4.99 -7.90 -18.92
C GLU A 134 3.85 -7.66 -17.94
N SER A 135 2.85 -8.55 -17.93
CA SER A 135 1.71 -8.48 -17.01
C SER A 135 2.12 -8.59 -15.53
N LEU A 136 3.07 -9.48 -15.21
CA LEU A 136 3.58 -9.62 -13.85
C LEU A 136 4.36 -8.39 -13.39
N ARG A 137 5.16 -7.78 -14.28
CA ARG A 137 5.89 -6.54 -13.97
C ARG A 137 4.92 -5.40 -13.68
N ALA A 138 3.92 -5.19 -14.54
CA ALA A 138 2.90 -4.16 -14.36
C ALA A 138 2.17 -4.29 -13.00
N LEU A 139 1.80 -5.52 -12.61
CA LEU A 139 1.17 -5.78 -11.30
C LEU A 139 2.11 -5.53 -10.12
N GLN A 140 3.38 -5.91 -10.22
CA GLN A 140 4.36 -5.70 -9.15
C GLN A 140 4.63 -4.21 -8.92
N GLU A 141 4.70 -3.41 -9.98
CA GLU A 141 4.91 -1.97 -9.90
C GLU A 141 3.70 -1.26 -9.28
N LEU A 142 2.48 -1.64 -9.68
CA LEU A 142 1.25 -1.15 -9.06
C LEU A 142 1.22 -1.45 -7.56
N TYR A 143 1.64 -2.65 -7.15
CA TYR A 143 1.75 -3.01 -5.73
C TYR A 143 2.80 -2.16 -5.00
N ALA A 144 3.97 -1.91 -5.62
CA ALA A 144 5.01 -1.09 -5.03
C ALA A 144 4.55 0.37 -4.79
N VAL A 145 3.87 0.98 -5.76
CA VAL A 145 3.38 2.37 -5.64
C VAL A 145 2.24 2.48 -4.62
N SER A 146 1.29 1.54 -4.65
CA SER A 146 0.13 1.56 -3.75
C SER A 146 0.53 1.38 -2.28
N SER A 147 1.55 0.56 -2.00
CA SER A 147 2.00 0.23 -0.66
C SER A 147 2.95 1.26 -0.03
N ASP A 148 3.51 2.17 -0.83
CA ASP A 148 4.36 3.27 -0.34
C ASP A 148 3.55 4.22 0.55
N ARG A 149 3.96 4.41 1.80
CA ARG A 149 3.23 5.26 2.77
C ARG A 149 3.78 6.69 2.83
N ASP A 150 4.93 6.94 2.23
CA ASP A 150 5.63 8.22 2.31
C ASP A 150 5.18 9.19 1.21
N ARG A 151 4.50 8.68 0.17
CA ARG A 151 3.96 9.48 -0.94
C ARG A 151 2.55 9.98 -0.70
N THR A 152 2.25 11.18 -1.21
CA THR A 152 0.88 11.71 -1.25
C THR A 152 0.02 10.93 -2.24
N PHE A 153 -1.31 11.12 -2.16
CA PHE A 153 -2.23 10.51 -3.11
C PHE A 153 -1.88 10.91 -4.55
N GLU A 154 -1.65 12.19 -4.77
CA GLU A 154 -1.35 12.77 -6.08
C GLU A 154 -0.06 12.17 -6.67
N GLU A 155 1.00 12.06 -5.87
CA GLU A 155 2.27 11.44 -6.27
C GLU A 155 2.11 9.95 -6.63
N LYS A 156 1.23 9.23 -5.93
CA LYS A 156 0.92 7.84 -6.26
C LYS A 156 0.15 7.72 -7.56
N ILE A 157 -0.87 8.57 -7.77
CA ILE A 157 -1.65 8.58 -9.00
C ILE A 157 -0.75 8.91 -10.19
N GLU A 158 0.05 9.98 -10.09
CA GLU A 158 0.99 10.38 -11.14
C GLU A 158 1.93 9.23 -11.49
N SER A 159 2.55 8.61 -10.47
CA SER A 159 3.42 7.45 -10.68
C SER A 159 2.70 6.30 -11.38
N ILE A 160 1.46 5.99 -11.00
CA ILE A 160 0.65 4.94 -11.65
C ILE A 160 0.27 5.30 -13.09
N LEU A 161 -0.05 6.56 -13.35
CA LEU A 161 -0.39 7.03 -14.68
C LEU A 161 0.81 6.90 -15.62
N GLU A 162 2.03 7.25 -15.17
CA GLU A 162 3.27 7.07 -15.96
C GLU A 162 3.48 5.60 -16.36
N ARG A 163 3.32 4.66 -15.42
CA ARG A 163 3.47 3.22 -15.72
C ARG A 163 2.34 2.73 -16.62
N GLY A 164 1.13 3.24 -16.41
CA GLY A 164 -0.02 2.88 -17.21
C GLY A 164 0.12 3.34 -18.67
N THR A 165 0.64 4.54 -18.90
CA THR A 165 0.95 5.04 -20.25
C THR A 165 2.01 4.19 -20.95
N GLU A 166 3.07 3.78 -20.23
CA GLU A 166 4.12 2.91 -20.79
C GLU A 166 3.58 1.51 -21.13
N TYR A 167 2.81 0.90 -20.22
CA TYR A 167 2.28 -0.46 -20.42
C TYR A 167 1.18 -0.54 -21.49
N LEU A 168 0.38 0.52 -21.62
CA LEU A 168 -0.68 0.61 -22.63
C LEU A 168 -0.16 1.11 -23.98
N ASP A 169 1.08 1.59 -24.04
CA ASP A 169 1.67 2.24 -25.21
C ASP A 169 0.78 3.38 -25.72
N VAL A 170 0.55 4.36 -24.84
CA VAL A 170 -0.19 5.60 -25.14
C VAL A 170 0.44 6.80 -24.45
N GLU A 171 0.33 7.98 -25.04
CA GLU A 171 0.99 9.19 -24.53
C GLU A 171 0.34 9.84 -23.31
N ASN A 172 -0.96 9.64 -23.09
CA ASN A 172 -1.71 10.43 -22.10
C ASN A 172 -2.39 9.53 -21.07
N GLY A 173 -2.24 9.88 -19.79
CA GLY A 173 -2.95 9.28 -18.67
C GLY A 173 -3.46 10.37 -17.74
N PHE A 174 -4.71 10.27 -17.30
CA PHE A 174 -5.31 11.28 -16.43
C PHE A 174 -6.41 10.74 -15.52
N LEU A 175 -6.42 11.25 -14.29
CA LEU A 175 -7.51 11.10 -13.33
C LEU A 175 -8.36 12.38 -13.35
N THR A 176 -9.67 12.20 -13.50
CA THR A 176 -10.62 13.30 -13.51
C THR A 176 -11.57 13.22 -12.34
N ARG A 177 -12.08 14.39 -11.95
CA ARG A 177 -13.24 14.55 -11.09
C ARG A 177 -14.37 15.21 -11.86
N ILE A 178 -15.58 14.71 -11.68
CA ILE A 178 -16.78 15.25 -12.32
C ILE A 178 -17.64 15.92 -11.26
N ALA A 179 -17.92 17.21 -11.47
CA ALA A 179 -18.79 17.98 -10.59
C ALA A 179 -19.61 18.97 -11.44
N GLN A 180 -20.92 19.04 -11.19
CA GLN A 180 -21.82 20.02 -11.83
C GLN A 180 -21.68 20.06 -13.37
N ASP A 181 -21.76 18.89 -14.02
CA ASP A 181 -21.62 18.73 -15.48
C ASP A 181 -20.29 19.26 -16.06
N THR A 182 -19.27 19.40 -15.21
CA THR A 182 -17.91 19.80 -15.60
C THR A 182 -16.93 18.70 -15.20
N GLN A 183 -16.04 18.36 -16.13
CA GLN A 183 -14.89 17.51 -15.86
C GLN A 183 -13.71 18.40 -15.45
N HIS A 184 -13.04 18.03 -14.37
CA HIS A 184 -11.80 18.62 -13.89
C HIS A 184 -10.71 17.57 -13.91
N ILE A 185 -9.55 17.89 -14.47
CA ILE A 185 -8.39 17.01 -14.45
C ILE A 185 -7.64 17.24 -13.14
N GLU A 186 -7.64 16.26 -12.24
CA GLU A 186 -6.98 16.37 -10.95
C GLU A 186 -5.51 15.96 -11.01
N VAL A 187 -5.20 14.93 -11.79
CA VAL A 187 -3.83 14.45 -12.01
C VAL A 187 -3.68 14.03 -13.46
N SER A 188 -2.59 14.39 -14.11
CA SER A 188 -2.32 14.04 -15.50
C SER A 188 -0.83 13.94 -15.79
N VAL A 189 -0.48 12.97 -16.64
CA VAL A 189 0.86 12.82 -17.24
C VAL A 189 0.85 13.23 -18.73
N ALA A 190 -0.21 13.89 -19.18
CA ALA A 190 -0.33 14.36 -20.56
C ALA A 190 0.60 15.55 -20.83
N THR A 191 1.30 15.52 -21.97
CA THR A 191 2.07 16.67 -22.46
C THR A 191 1.23 17.65 -23.28
N ARG A 192 0.04 17.21 -23.72
CA ARG A 192 -0.87 17.97 -24.58
C ARG A 192 -1.62 19.08 -23.83
N PRO A 193 -1.68 20.32 -24.37
CA PRO A 193 -2.51 21.39 -23.82
C PRO A 193 -3.99 21.00 -23.74
N GLY A 194 -4.65 21.33 -22.64
CA GLY A 194 -6.06 20.98 -22.40
C GLY A 194 -6.29 19.63 -21.72
N LEU A 195 -5.25 18.78 -21.61
CA LEU A 195 -5.26 17.54 -20.83
C LEU A 195 -4.39 17.60 -19.58
N GLN A 196 -3.86 18.78 -19.23
CA GLN A 196 -2.94 18.96 -18.10
C GLN A 196 -3.68 19.06 -16.76
N THR A 197 -2.98 18.78 -15.66
CA THR A 197 -3.51 18.94 -14.30
C THR A 197 -4.08 20.36 -14.10
N GLY A 198 -5.30 20.44 -13.59
CA GLY A 198 -6.03 21.69 -13.34
C GLY A 198 -6.90 22.17 -14.51
N GLU A 199 -6.74 21.59 -15.71
CA GLU A 199 -7.62 21.88 -16.85
C GLU A 199 -9.04 21.35 -16.61
N SER A 200 -10.01 21.97 -17.29
CA SER A 200 -11.41 21.57 -17.18
C SER A 200 -12.18 21.80 -18.47
N CYS A 201 -13.27 21.06 -18.63
CA CYS A 201 -14.18 21.21 -19.76
C CYS A 201 -15.61 20.80 -19.39
N PRO A 202 -16.62 21.29 -20.12
CA PRO A 202 -17.98 20.77 -20.03
C PRO A 202 -17.99 19.26 -20.29
N LEU A 203 -18.71 18.51 -19.46
CA LEU A 203 -18.78 17.05 -19.58
C LEU A 203 -19.31 16.60 -20.95
N GLU A 204 -20.21 17.38 -21.57
CA GLU A 204 -20.73 17.10 -22.91
C GLU A 204 -19.65 17.09 -24.01
N GLU A 205 -18.55 17.81 -23.80
CA GLU A 205 -17.40 17.90 -24.69
C GLU A 205 -16.28 16.91 -24.32
N ALA A 206 -16.51 15.96 -23.41
CA ALA A 206 -15.49 15.05 -22.91
C ALA A 206 -15.77 13.58 -23.23
N TYR A 207 -14.71 12.80 -23.48
CA TYR A 207 -14.80 11.34 -23.63
C TYR A 207 -15.41 10.68 -22.39
N CYS A 208 -15.13 11.24 -21.21
CA CYS A 208 -15.63 10.76 -19.93
C CYS A 208 -17.15 10.70 -19.85
N ARG A 209 -17.90 11.48 -20.66
CA ARG A 209 -19.36 11.38 -20.75
C ARG A 209 -19.81 9.96 -21.08
N ARG A 210 -19.21 9.35 -22.11
CA ARG A 210 -19.56 7.97 -22.49
C ARG A 210 -19.00 6.96 -21.49
N THR A 211 -17.84 7.24 -20.88
CA THR A 211 -17.23 6.37 -19.87
C THR A 211 -18.10 6.17 -18.64
N ILE A 212 -18.75 7.24 -18.13
CA ILE A 212 -19.57 7.15 -16.92
C ILE A 212 -20.94 6.51 -17.15
N GLU A 213 -21.39 6.43 -18.40
CA GLU A 213 -22.63 5.75 -18.80
C GLU A 213 -22.48 4.21 -18.78
N LEU A 214 -21.24 3.71 -18.73
CA LEU A 214 -20.92 2.28 -18.76
C LEU A 214 -20.55 1.74 -17.38
N ASP A 215 -20.97 0.51 -17.10
CA ASP A 215 -20.55 -0.26 -15.91
C ASP A 215 -19.21 -0.98 -16.08
N HIS A 216 -18.61 -0.88 -17.26
CA HIS A 216 -17.33 -1.47 -17.64
C HIS A 216 -16.44 -0.41 -18.31
N LEU A 217 -15.21 -0.77 -18.65
CA LEU A 217 -14.32 0.15 -19.34
C LEU A 217 -14.88 0.56 -20.70
N LEU A 218 -14.79 1.87 -21.00
CA LEU A 218 -14.92 2.33 -22.37
C LEU A 218 -13.59 2.09 -23.07
N THR A 219 -13.61 1.38 -24.20
CA THR A 219 -12.45 1.18 -25.07
C THR A 219 -12.77 1.69 -26.48
N VAL A 220 -11.88 2.51 -27.03
CA VAL A 220 -11.93 3.04 -28.39
C VAL A 220 -10.57 2.75 -29.03
N VAL A 221 -10.54 1.92 -30.05
CA VAL A 221 -9.31 1.52 -30.77
C VAL A 221 -9.01 2.54 -31.86
N ASN A 222 -10.04 2.91 -32.62
CA ASN A 222 -9.97 3.95 -33.63
C ASN A 222 -11.24 4.81 -33.59
N ALA A 223 -11.12 6.00 -33.02
CA ALA A 223 -12.23 6.92 -32.85
C ALA A 223 -12.85 7.34 -34.19
N ALA A 224 -12.05 7.50 -35.24
CA ALA A 224 -12.53 7.88 -36.57
C ALA A 224 -13.42 6.79 -37.19
N ASP A 225 -13.05 5.52 -37.01
CA ASP A 225 -13.81 4.37 -37.54
C ASP A 225 -15.01 4.01 -36.65
N GLU A 226 -14.94 4.32 -35.36
CA GLU A 226 -15.98 4.03 -34.36
C GLU A 226 -17.02 5.15 -34.21
N GLY A 227 -17.08 6.08 -35.17
CA GLY A 227 -18.14 7.08 -35.28
C GLY A 227 -18.01 8.26 -34.31
N TRP A 228 -16.79 8.56 -33.84
CA TRP A 228 -16.53 9.74 -32.99
C TRP A 228 -16.27 11.02 -33.80
N GLN A 229 -16.16 10.95 -35.13
CA GLN A 229 -15.85 12.11 -35.97
C GLN A 229 -16.82 13.29 -35.83
N GLU A 230 -18.05 13.05 -35.38
CA GLU A 230 -19.06 14.09 -35.13
C GLU A 230 -19.29 14.34 -33.62
N ASP A 231 -18.52 13.67 -32.74
CA ASP A 231 -18.64 13.83 -31.30
C ASP A 231 -17.84 15.06 -30.83
N PRO A 232 -18.44 15.96 -30.03
CA PRO A 232 -17.76 17.16 -29.52
C PRO A 232 -16.45 16.87 -28.78
N ALA A 233 -16.33 15.67 -28.19
CA ALA A 233 -15.11 15.25 -27.52
C ALA A 233 -13.95 15.00 -28.50
N TYR A 234 -14.24 14.42 -29.67
CA TYR A 234 -13.24 14.20 -30.72
C TYR A 234 -12.80 15.53 -31.33
N ASP A 235 -13.74 16.44 -31.60
CA ASP A 235 -13.43 17.79 -32.12
C ASP A 235 -12.53 18.59 -31.17
N ARG A 236 -12.73 18.45 -29.87
CA ARG A 236 -11.98 19.20 -28.85
C ARG A 236 -10.61 18.60 -28.59
N PHE A 237 -10.55 17.30 -28.36
CA PHE A 237 -9.36 16.62 -27.87
C PHE A 237 -8.60 15.85 -28.94
N ASP A 238 -9.24 15.50 -30.06
CA ASP A 238 -8.65 14.79 -31.21
C ASP A 238 -7.81 13.61 -30.72
N LEU A 239 -8.50 12.68 -30.02
CA LEU A 239 -7.92 11.45 -29.48
C LEU A 239 -8.36 10.27 -30.37
N GLY A 240 -7.41 9.67 -31.07
CA GLY A 240 -7.62 8.51 -31.93
C GLY A 240 -7.91 7.23 -31.15
N THR A 241 -7.39 7.09 -29.93
CA THR A 241 -7.64 5.93 -29.05
C THR A 241 -7.90 6.36 -27.61
N TYR A 242 -8.72 5.59 -26.90
CA TYR A 242 -9.10 5.87 -25.52
C TYR A 242 -9.43 4.58 -24.77
N ILE A 243 -8.96 4.45 -23.53
CA ILE A 243 -9.42 3.45 -22.58
C ILE A 243 -9.64 4.11 -21.22
N GLY A 244 -10.80 3.93 -20.62
CA GLY A 244 -11.11 4.57 -19.35
C GLY A 244 -12.17 3.84 -18.53
N GLY A 245 -12.05 3.99 -17.21
CA GLY A 245 -12.96 3.41 -16.22
C GLY A 245 -13.54 4.48 -15.30
N ARG A 246 -14.76 4.22 -14.81
CA ARG A 246 -15.44 5.08 -13.85
C ARG A 246 -14.88 4.88 -12.44
N VAL A 247 -14.51 5.98 -11.80
CA VAL A 247 -14.07 6.02 -10.40
C VAL A 247 -15.26 6.42 -9.54
N THR A 248 -15.59 5.59 -8.57
CA THR A 248 -16.64 5.83 -7.57
C THR A 248 -16.06 5.93 -6.17
N VAL A 249 -16.70 6.71 -5.30
CA VAL A 249 -16.39 6.84 -3.88
C VAL A 249 -17.70 6.69 -3.11
N ASP A 250 -17.78 5.75 -2.18
CA ASP A 250 -18.99 5.44 -1.40
C ASP A 250 -20.23 5.11 -2.27
N GLY A 251 -19.99 4.57 -3.47
CA GLY A 251 -21.05 4.26 -4.45
C GLY A 251 -21.54 5.45 -5.28
N GLU A 252 -21.01 6.66 -5.06
CA GLU A 252 -21.30 7.83 -5.88
C GLU A 252 -20.21 8.04 -6.95
N LEU A 253 -20.60 8.61 -8.09
CA LEU A 253 -19.66 8.96 -9.16
C LEU A 253 -18.70 10.05 -8.66
N TYR A 254 -17.41 9.73 -8.67
CA TYR A 254 -16.35 10.72 -8.41
C TYR A 254 -15.80 11.29 -9.72
N GLY A 255 -15.52 10.41 -10.70
CA GLY A 255 -14.96 10.81 -11.99
C GLY A 255 -14.48 9.62 -12.80
N THR A 256 -13.35 9.75 -13.48
CA THR A 256 -12.81 8.69 -14.35
C THR A 256 -11.29 8.60 -14.30
N LEU A 257 -10.76 7.40 -14.49
CA LEU A 257 -9.35 7.16 -14.74
C LEU A 257 -9.21 6.74 -16.21
N CYS A 258 -8.41 7.47 -16.97
CA CYS A 258 -8.36 7.33 -18.43
C CYS A 258 -6.94 7.32 -18.96
N PHE A 259 -6.76 6.62 -20.07
CA PHE A 259 -5.55 6.60 -20.89
C PHE A 259 -5.94 6.81 -22.35
N ALA A 260 -5.17 7.59 -23.09
CA ALA A 260 -5.52 7.97 -24.45
C ALA A 260 -4.33 8.38 -25.29
N ASP A 261 -4.50 8.29 -26.60
CA ASP A 261 -3.54 8.79 -27.58
C ASP A 261 -4.26 9.54 -28.70
N THR A 262 -3.52 10.45 -29.34
CA THR A 262 -3.95 11.16 -30.55
C THR A 262 -4.01 10.20 -31.73
N ASP A 263 -3.04 9.30 -31.83
CA ASP A 263 -3.00 8.29 -32.88
C ASP A 263 -3.97 7.14 -32.61
N ALA A 264 -4.60 6.63 -33.66
CA ALA A 264 -5.41 5.42 -33.58
C ALA A 264 -4.51 4.19 -33.43
N ARG A 265 -5.01 3.15 -32.77
CA ARG A 265 -4.29 1.88 -32.63
C ARG A 265 -4.61 0.96 -33.80
N GLU A 266 -3.60 0.22 -34.26
CA GLU A 266 -3.79 -0.86 -35.24
C GLU A 266 -4.41 -2.09 -34.58
N GLU A 267 -4.01 -2.38 -33.33
CA GLU A 267 -4.51 -3.51 -32.54
C GLU A 267 -5.35 -3.05 -31.34
N ALA A 268 -6.41 -3.81 -31.06
CA ALA A 268 -7.24 -3.57 -29.88
C ALA A 268 -6.46 -3.83 -28.59
N PHE A 269 -6.81 -3.10 -27.51
CA PHE A 269 -6.30 -3.39 -26.17
C PHE A 269 -6.56 -4.85 -25.81
N THR A 270 -5.50 -5.54 -25.40
CA THR A 270 -5.56 -6.94 -24.97
C THR A 270 -6.41 -7.09 -23.70
N ASP A 271 -6.91 -8.30 -23.43
CA ASP A 271 -7.67 -8.58 -22.20
C ASP A 271 -6.85 -8.26 -20.94
N THR A 272 -5.53 -8.45 -20.98
CA THR A 272 -4.66 -8.13 -19.84
C THR A 272 -4.49 -6.63 -19.64
N GLN A 273 -4.40 -5.86 -20.72
CA GLN A 273 -4.39 -4.39 -20.65
C GLN A 273 -5.71 -3.83 -20.10
N ARG A 274 -6.85 -4.38 -20.53
CA ARG A 274 -8.18 -4.02 -19.98
C ARG A 274 -8.26 -4.36 -18.49
N THR A 275 -7.86 -5.57 -18.12
CA THR A 275 -7.83 -6.00 -16.71
C THR A 275 -6.94 -5.09 -15.86
N PHE A 276 -5.79 -4.67 -16.39
CA PHE A 276 -4.89 -3.75 -15.71
C PHE A 276 -5.57 -2.40 -15.41
N VAL A 277 -6.23 -1.80 -16.40
CA VAL A 277 -6.97 -0.54 -16.19
C VAL A 277 -8.13 -0.72 -15.21
N GLU A 278 -8.87 -1.83 -15.27
CA GLU A 278 -9.94 -2.13 -14.30
C GLU A 278 -9.43 -2.19 -12.86
N LEU A 279 -8.29 -2.86 -12.65
CA LEU A 279 -7.66 -2.96 -11.33
C LEU A 279 -7.19 -1.59 -10.83
N LEU A 280 -6.63 -0.77 -11.72
CA LEU A 280 -6.24 0.60 -11.40
C LEU A 280 -7.42 1.47 -11.02
N THR A 281 -8.50 1.48 -11.81
CA THR A 281 -9.72 2.24 -11.49
C THR A 281 -10.26 1.84 -10.12
N ARG A 282 -10.32 0.53 -9.82
CA ARG A 282 -10.75 0.01 -8.50
C ARG A 282 -9.84 0.47 -7.37
N TRP A 283 -8.52 0.43 -7.58
CA TRP A 283 -7.56 0.86 -6.58
C TRP A 283 -7.68 2.36 -6.30
N VAL A 284 -7.82 3.20 -7.34
CA VAL A 284 -8.03 4.65 -7.18
C VAL A 284 -9.31 4.93 -6.38
N SER A 285 -10.41 4.25 -6.71
CA SER A 285 -11.65 4.32 -5.94
C SER A 285 -11.45 4.02 -4.46
N TYR A 286 -10.77 2.91 -4.15
CA TYR A 286 -10.51 2.51 -2.78
C TYR A 286 -9.61 3.51 -2.02
N GLU A 287 -8.56 4.02 -2.67
CA GLU A 287 -7.65 4.97 -2.01
C GLU A 287 -8.33 6.32 -1.75
N LEU A 288 -9.20 6.78 -2.65
CA LEU A 288 -10.04 7.98 -2.43
C LEU A 288 -11.01 7.81 -1.27
N GLU A 289 -11.72 6.68 -1.19
CA GLU A 289 -12.61 6.35 -0.05
C GLU A 289 -11.83 6.37 1.27
N ARG A 290 -10.65 5.73 1.28
CA ARG A 290 -9.78 5.69 2.45
C ARG A 290 -9.30 7.08 2.87
N GLN A 291 -8.93 7.94 1.92
CA GLN A 291 -8.51 9.31 2.18
C GLN A 291 -9.67 10.16 2.74
N GLN A 292 -10.88 10.00 2.18
CA GLN A 292 -12.09 10.69 2.63
C GLN A 292 -12.46 10.28 4.06
N ALA A 293 -12.46 8.98 4.36
CA ALA A 293 -12.72 8.46 5.70
C ALA A 293 -11.71 8.99 6.72
N ARG A 294 -10.41 8.98 6.39
CA ARG A 294 -9.36 9.52 7.26
C ARG A 294 -9.56 11.02 7.52
N SER A 295 -9.89 11.78 6.48
CA SER A 295 -10.14 13.22 6.60
C SER A 295 -11.39 13.53 7.43
N GLN A 296 -12.43 12.72 7.32
CA GLN A 296 -13.64 12.86 8.13
C GLN A 296 -13.36 12.57 9.61
N LEU A 297 -12.68 11.46 9.90
CA LEU A 297 -12.29 11.10 11.27
C LEU A 297 -11.47 12.21 11.93
N GLN A 298 -10.50 12.78 11.19
CA GLN A 298 -9.69 13.90 11.67
C GLN A 298 -10.56 15.12 12.00
N ARG A 299 -11.50 15.50 11.12
CA ARG A 299 -12.40 16.64 11.36
C ARG A 299 -13.34 16.41 12.55
N GLU A 300 -13.82 15.18 12.74
CA GLU A 300 -14.66 14.83 13.90
C GLU A 300 -13.88 14.94 15.21
N ARG A 301 -12.64 14.44 15.22
CA ARG A 301 -11.70 14.61 16.35
C ARG A 301 -11.45 16.09 16.65
N ASP A 302 -11.08 16.88 15.65
CA ASP A 302 -10.75 18.30 15.83
C ASP A 302 -11.96 19.10 16.37
N ARG A 303 -13.19 18.76 15.92
CA ARG A 303 -14.42 19.36 16.45
C ARG A 303 -14.69 18.98 17.91
N LEU A 304 -14.39 17.74 18.30
CA LEU A 304 -14.53 17.31 19.70
C LEU A 304 -13.56 18.08 20.59
N GLU A 305 -12.32 18.25 20.16
CA GLU A 305 -11.29 19.03 20.86
C GLU A 305 -11.70 20.52 21.00
N GLU A 306 -12.18 21.14 19.92
CA GLU A 306 -12.66 22.52 19.93
C GLU A 306 -13.85 22.69 20.88
N PHE A 307 -14.85 21.80 20.77
CA PHE A 307 -16.02 21.83 21.63
C PHE A 307 -15.67 21.70 23.11
N ALA A 308 -14.80 20.75 23.45
CA ALA A 308 -14.33 20.54 24.82
C ALA A 308 -13.62 21.79 25.37
N SER A 309 -12.79 22.43 24.55
CA SER A 309 -12.07 23.65 24.93
C SER A 309 -13.00 24.83 25.19
N VAL A 310 -13.96 25.09 24.30
CA VAL A 310 -14.91 26.22 24.43
C VAL A 310 -15.79 26.06 25.65
N VAL A 311 -16.42 24.89 25.81
CA VAL A 311 -17.32 24.62 26.95
C VAL A 311 -16.59 24.81 28.27
N SER A 312 -15.33 24.41 28.35
CA SER A 312 -14.59 24.45 29.61
C SER A 312 -14.14 25.84 29.99
N HIS A 313 -13.76 26.68 29.01
CA HIS A 313 -13.55 28.10 29.27
C HIS A 313 -14.84 28.77 29.79
N ASP A 314 -15.97 28.47 29.15
CA ASP A 314 -17.27 29.06 29.48
C ASP A 314 -17.83 28.55 30.82
N LEU A 315 -17.45 27.36 31.27
CA LEU A 315 -17.77 26.84 32.60
C LEU A 315 -16.80 27.33 33.68
N ARG A 316 -15.50 27.46 33.38
CA ARG A 316 -14.50 27.97 34.35
C ARG A 316 -14.77 29.40 34.77
N ASN A 317 -15.12 30.29 33.84
CA ASN A 317 -15.35 31.72 34.18
C ASN A 317 -16.42 31.95 35.26
N PRO A 318 -17.65 31.41 35.13
CA PRO A 318 -18.66 31.56 36.18
C PRO A 318 -18.28 30.80 37.45
N LEU A 319 -17.58 29.67 37.33
CA LEU A 319 -17.10 28.91 38.49
C LEU A 319 -16.06 29.70 39.30
N GLN A 320 -15.04 30.26 38.66
CA GLN A 320 -14.04 31.12 39.30
C GLN A 320 -14.69 32.35 39.95
N THR A 321 -15.73 32.91 39.32
CA THR A 321 -16.51 33.99 39.92
C THR A 321 -17.24 33.52 41.19
N ALA A 322 -17.78 32.29 41.21
CA ALA A 322 -18.42 31.72 42.38
C ALA A 322 -17.41 31.41 43.49
N VAL A 323 -16.26 30.82 43.16
CA VAL A 323 -15.14 30.55 44.08
C VAL A 323 -14.70 31.84 44.76
N GLY A 324 -14.37 32.89 43.99
CA GLY A 324 -13.94 34.16 44.57
C GLY A 324 -15.00 34.84 45.45
N ARG A 325 -16.30 34.61 45.20
CA ARG A 325 -17.37 35.12 46.10
C ARG A 325 -17.45 34.33 47.40
N VAL A 326 -17.25 33.01 47.34
CA VAL A 326 -17.27 32.15 48.52
C VAL A 326 -16.05 32.44 49.40
N GLU A 327 -14.87 32.67 48.81
CA GLU A 327 -13.66 33.12 49.54
C GLU A 327 -13.92 34.42 50.32
N LEU A 328 -14.50 35.44 49.67
CA LEU A 328 -14.87 36.70 50.33
C LEU A 328 -15.91 36.50 51.44
N LEU A 329 -16.83 35.55 51.28
CA LEU A 329 -17.83 35.18 52.29
C LEU A 329 -17.18 34.48 53.48
N SER A 330 -16.22 33.60 53.22
CA SER A 330 -15.42 32.90 54.23
C SER A 330 -14.62 33.87 55.10
N GLU A 331 -14.00 34.90 54.49
CA GLU A 331 -13.31 35.97 55.22
C GLU A 331 -14.26 36.88 56.02
N ALA A 332 -15.47 37.15 55.49
CA ALA A 332 -16.40 38.09 56.09
C ALA A 332 -17.33 37.47 57.14
N THR A 333 -17.57 36.16 57.12
CA THR A 333 -18.53 35.50 58.00
C THR A 333 -18.16 34.04 58.23
N ASP A 334 -18.07 33.66 59.50
CA ASP A 334 -17.99 32.25 59.91
C ASP A 334 -19.39 31.62 59.82
N ASN A 335 -19.68 30.96 58.69
CA ASN A 335 -20.97 30.35 58.38
C ASN A 335 -20.80 28.87 58.05
N GLU A 336 -21.61 28.01 58.68
CA GLU A 336 -21.54 26.55 58.52
C GLU A 336 -21.74 26.06 57.07
N HIS A 337 -22.36 26.87 56.20
CA HIS A 337 -22.60 26.55 54.80
C HIS A 337 -21.45 26.93 53.85
N VAL A 338 -20.48 27.73 54.29
CA VAL A 338 -19.34 28.13 53.45
C VAL A 338 -18.42 26.94 53.13
N PRO A 339 -17.94 26.13 54.10
CA PRO A 339 -17.07 25.00 53.78
C PRO A 339 -17.71 23.93 52.86
N PRO A 340 -19.02 23.61 52.97
CA PRO A 340 -19.70 22.79 51.97
C PRO A 340 -19.74 23.41 50.56
N LEU A 341 -19.92 24.73 50.44
CA LEU A 341 -19.93 25.43 49.14
C LEU A 341 -18.55 25.43 48.47
N GLU A 342 -17.48 25.68 49.25
CA GLU A 342 -16.09 25.59 48.77
C GLU A 342 -15.82 24.21 48.19
N ARG A 343 -16.11 23.15 48.95
CA ARG A 343 -15.95 21.75 48.49
C ARG A 343 -16.74 21.44 47.22
N ALA A 344 -17.98 21.93 47.10
CA ALA A 344 -18.79 21.70 45.91
C ALA A 344 -18.22 22.42 44.66
N LEU A 345 -17.72 23.64 44.82
CA LEU A 345 -17.10 24.41 43.74
C LEU A 345 -15.77 23.80 43.29
N SER A 346 -14.89 23.43 44.23
CA SER A 346 -13.62 22.75 43.91
C SER A 346 -13.85 21.40 43.23
N ARG A 347 -14.92 20.67 43.63
CA ARG A 347 -15.32 19.43 42.96
C ARG A 347 -15.78 19.68 41.52
N MET A 348 -16.56 20.74 41.27
CA MET A 348 -16.95 21.11 39.91
C MET A 348 -15.73 21.52 39.05
N GLU A 349 -14.76 22.21 39.65
CA GLU A 349 -13.51 22.57 38.94
C GLU A 349 -12.75 21.33 38.52
N SER A 350 -12.54 20.39 39.45
CA SER A 350 -11.88 19.11 39.18
C SER A 350 -12.61 18.29 38.10
N LEU A 351 -13.95 18.22 38.15
CA LEU A 351 -14.74 17.53 37.14
C LEU A 351 -14.57 18.12 35.73
N ILE A 352 -14.51 19.45 35.61
CA ILE A 352 -14.31 20.13 34.33
C ILE A 352 -12.91 19.83 33.80
N GLU A 353 -11.89 19.84 34.65
CA GLU A 353 -10.51 19.55 34.29
C GLU A 353 -10.30 18.10 33.86
N ASP A 354 -10.91 17.16 34.58
CA ASP A 354 -10.86 15.73 34.25
C ASP A 354 -11.56 15.45 32.91
N LEU A 355 -12.75 16.02 32.71
CA LEU A 355 -13.51 15.84 31.48
C LEU A 355 -12.79 16.46 30.28
N LEU A 356 -12.13 17.61 30.46
CA LEU A 356 -11.23 18.19 29.45
C LEU A 356 -10.10 17.26 29.09
N THR A 357 -9.50 16.62 30.09
CA THR A 357 -8.36 15.73 29.88
C THR A 357 -8.79 14.50 29.09
N LEU A 358 -9.97 13.94 29.42
CA LEU A 358 -10.57 12.81 28.69
C LEU A 358 -11.01 13.17 27.26
N ALA A 359 -11.63 14.35 27.08
CA ALA A 359 -12.13 14.77 25.77
C ALA A 359 -11.01 15.12 24.77
N ARG A 360 -9.79 15.31 25.27
CA ARG A 360 -8.56 15.50 24.48
C ARG A 360 -7.95 14.16 24.02
N ASP A 361 -8.82 13.20 23.75
CA ASP A 361 -8.52 11.80 23.43
C ASP A 361 -7.38 11.66 22.40
N GLY A 362 -6.38 10.82 22.68
CA GLY A 362 -5.32 10.48 21.73
C GLY A 362 -4.36 11.59 21.29
N MET A 363 -4.30 12.73 21.99
CA MET A 363 -3.34 13.78 21.66
C MET A 363 -1.89 13.26 21.77
N GLN A 364 -1.18 13.39 20.64
CA GLN A 364 0.25 13.07 20.51
C GLN A 364 1.04 13.62 21.69
N VAL A 365 1.95 12.80 22.21
CA VAL A 365 3.04 13.23 23.08
C VAL A 365 3.75 14.37 22.35
N GLU A 366 3.74 15.58 22.91
CA GLU A 366 4.58 16.65 22.36
C GLU A 366 6.04 16.20 22.45
N ALA A 367 6.87 16.60 21.47
CA ALA A 367 8.22 16.06 21.24
C ALA A 367 8.95 15.69 22.55
N PRO A 368 9.06 14.39 22.89
CA PRO A 368 9.41 13.98 24.25
C PRO A 368 10.84 14.37 24.59
N GLU A 369 10.98 14.99 25.75
CA GLU A 369 12.21 15.55 26.29
C GLU A 369 12.75 14.69 27.45
N ASP A 370 14.00 14.96 27.86
CA ASP A 370 14.61 14.31 29.01
C ASP A 370 14.05 14.92 30.30
N VAL A 371 13.23 14.17 31.02
CA VAL A 371 12.54 14.61 32.24
C VAL A 371 13.11 13.88 33.45
N ASP A 372 13.57 14.64 34.44
CA ASP A 372 13.97 14.10 35.74
C ASP A 372 12.75 13.87 36.64
N VAL A 373 12.48 12.60 36.97
CA VAL A 373 11.32 12.17 37.76
C VAL A 373 11.33 12.82 39.13
N ALA A 374 12.50 12.96 39.77
CA ALA A 374 12.57 13.53 41.10
C ALA A 374 12.14 15.00 41.12
N THR A 375 12.69 15.78 40.20
CA THR A 375 12.29 17.17 40.00
C THR A 375 10.80 17.30 39.68
N LEU A 376 10.26 16.44 38.81
CA LEU A 376 8.86 16.51 38.41
C LEU A 376 7.89 16.08 39.52
N ALA A 377 8.24 15.04 40.28
CA ALA A 377 7.47 14.56 41.41
C ALA A 377 7.37 15.64 42.50
N ASP A 378 8.47 16.33 42.81
CA ASP A 378 8.46 17.47 43.74
C ASP A 378 7.55 18.61 43.25
N GLU A 379 7.57 18.91 41.95
CA GLU A 379 6.69 19.94 41.36
C GLU A 379 5.21 19.56 41.45
N ALA A 380 4.86 18.32 41.10
CA ALA A 380 3.50 17.78 41.20
C ALA A 380 3.00 17.66 42.65
N TRP A 381 3.90 17.36 43.60
CA TRP A 381 3.55 17.25 45.01
C TRP A 381 3.21 18.59 45.64
N ARG A 382 3.90 19.67 45.26
CA ARG A 382 3.61 21.04 45.77
C ARG A 382 2.22 21.54 45.42
N THR A 383 1.59 20.98 44.39
CA THR A 383 0.22 21.31 43.99
C THR A 383 -0.83 20.40 44.62
N THR A 384 -0.41 19.36 45.37
CA THR A 384 -1.30 18.45 46.08
C THR A 384 -1.49 18.97 47.51
N ASP A 385 -2.70 19.45 47.82
CA ASP A 385 -3.00 20.05 49.13
C ASP A 385 -3.04 18.97 50.23
N SER A 386 -1.93 18.82 50.97
CA SER A 386 -1.82 17.84 52.05
C SER A 386 -0.89 18.35 53.17
N ALA A 387 -1.47 18.65 54.34
CA ALA A 387 -0.73 19.27 55.44
C ALA A 387 0.11 18.27 56.25
N ALA A 388 -0.22 16.97 56.23
CA ALA A 388 0.43 15.93 57.03
C ALA A 388 0.99 14.74 56.23
N ALA A 389 0.70 14.63 54.93
CA ALA A 389 1.26 13.60 54.05
C ALA A 389 2.71 13.91 53.66
N SER A 390 3.47 12.89 53.25
CA SER A 390 4.88 13.05 52.86
C SER A 390 5.24 12.37 51.54
N LEU A 391 6.18 12.96 50.80
CA LEU A 391 6.73 12.40 49.56
C LEU A 391 8.15 11.88 49.79
N ARG A 392 8.45 10.69 49.28
CA ARG A 392 9.80 10.14 49.11
C ARG A 392 10.06 9.84 47.64
N VAL A 393 11.25 10.15 47.14
CA VAL A 393 11.65 9.82 45.78
C VAL A 393 12.97 9.05 45.82
N GLU A 394 13.01 7.89 45.17
CA GLU A 394 14.18 7.00 45.16
C GLU A 394 14.39 6.35 43.78
N PRO A 395 15.52 6.56 43.07
CA PRO A 395 16.70 7.34 43.45
C PRO A 395 16.53 8.85 43.26
N ASP A 396 17.48 9.63 43.81
CA ASP A 396 17.54 11.09 43.70
C ASP A 396 17.59 11.64 42.26
N ARG A 397 17.87 10.78 41.27
CA ARG A 397 17.90 11.14 39.85
C ARG A 397 17.46 9.97 38.99
N LEU A 398 16.42 10.18 38.19
CA LEU A 398 15.91 9.23 37.21
C LEU A 398 15.44 10.01 35.99
N LEU A 399 16.13 9.87 34.85
CA LEU A 399 15.78 10.57 33.61
C LEU A 399 14.97 9.67 32.70
N LEU A 400 13.81 10.14 32.27
CA LEU A 400 12.91 9.44 31.36
C LEU A 400 12.62 10.32 30.15
N ARG A 401 12.42 9.71 28.98
CA ARG A 401 11.97 10.43 27.80
C ARG A 401 10.44 10.53 27.81
N ALA A 402 9.90 11.73 28.03
CA ALA A 402 8.48 11.95 28.22
C ALA A 402 8.01 13.35 27.77
N ASP A 403 6.72 13.51 27.54
CA ASP A 403 6.07 14.82 27.55
C ASP A 403 5.93 15.26 29.02
N ARG A 404 6.73 16.24 29.41
CA ARG A 404 6.80 16.75 30.79
C ARG A 404 5.45 17.18 31.33
N SER A 405 4.61 17.82 30.52
CA SER A 405 3.33 18.36 30.95
C SER A 405 2.35 17.24 31.31
N ARG A 406 2.26 16.22 30.45
CA ARG A 406 1.42 15.03 30.66
C ARG A 406 1.94 14.17 31.79
N PHE A 407 3.25 13.96 31.85
CA PHE A 407 3.82 13.14 32.92
C PHE A 407 3.58 13.80 34.29
N ARG A 408 3.69 15.12 34.39
CA ARG A 408 3.32 15.84 35.62
C ARG A 408 1.86 15.59 36.01
N GLN A 409 0.95 15.66 35.05
CA GLN A 409 -0.48 15.41 35.28
C GLN A 409 -0.75 13.98 35.75
N LEU A 410 -0.03 12.98 35.21
CA LEU A 410 -0.11 11.59 35.68
C LEU A 410 0.27 11.50 37.17
N LEU A 411 1.38 12.13 37.57
CA LEU A 411 1.82 12.16 38.97
C LEU A 411 0.82 12.88 39.87
N GLU A 412 0.32 14.05 39.47
CA GLU A 412 -0.69 14.79 40.22
C GLU A 412 -1.97 13.97 40.47
N ASN A 413 -2.40 13.17 39.49
CA ASN A 413 -3.55 12.26 39.65
C ASN A 413 -3.26 11.14 40.65
N LEU A 414 -2.08 10.52 40.58
CA LEU A 414 -1.69 9.47 41.51
C LEU A 414 -1.54 10.01 42.94
N PHE A 415 -0.91 11.17 43.12
CA PHE A 415 -0.72 11.78 44.43
C PHE A 415 -2.04 12.18 45.08
N ARG A 416 -2.95 12.79 44.31
CA ARG A 416 -4.30 13.13 44.79
C ARG A 416 -5.05 11.88 45.24
N ASN A 417 -4.99 10.79 44.47
CA ASN A 417 -5.61 9.52 44.86
C ASN A 417 -5.00 8.96 46.14
N SER A 418 -3.67 8.99 46.28
CA SER A 418 -3.00 8.51 47.49
C SER A 418 -3.39 9.34 48.71
N VAL A 419 -3.51 10.67 48.61
CA VAL A 419 -3.94 11.53 49.72
C VAL A 419 -5.43 11.33 50.04
N GLU A 420 -6.30 11.25 49.03
CA GLU A 420 -7.75 11.10 49.24
C GLU A 420 -8.11 9.74 49.88
N HIS A 421 -7.38 8.67 49.53
CA HIS A 421 -7.69 7.30 49.96
C HIS A 421 -6.75 6.73 51.02
N GLY A 422 -5.52 7.25 51.13
CA GLY A 422 -4.49 6.78 52.08
C GLY A 422 -4.63 7.38 53.48
N GLY A 423 -5.33 8.52 53.62
CA GLY A 423 -5.49 9.24 54.88
C GLY A 423 -4.55 10.44 55.02
N ASP A 424 -4.73 11.21 56.10
CA ASP A 424 -4.08 12.52 56.28
C ASP A 424 -2.55 12.45 56.42
N ASP A 425 -2.00 11.31 56.87
CA ASP A 425 -0.57 11.09 57.16
C ASP A 425 0.12 10.12 56.19
N VAL A 426 -0.49 9.85 55.02
CA VAL A 426 0.04 8.92 54.01
C VAL A 426 1.45 9.31 53.54
N THR A 427 2.31 8.31 53.36
CA THR A 427 3.61 8.43 52.69
C THR A 427 3.50 7.92 51.27
N VAL A 428 3.77 8.80 50.30
CA VAL A 428 3.87 8.43 48.88
C VAL A 428 5.33 8.29 48.48
N THR A 429 5.68 7.18 47.86
CA THR A 429 7.03 6.86 47.37
C THR A 429 7.02 6.74 45.85
N VAL A 430 7.82 7.56 45.17
CA VAL A 430 8.09 7.44 43.73
C VAL A 430 9.45 6.77 43.56
N GLY A 431 9.53 5.71 42.77
CA GLY A 431 10.84 5.12 42.52
C GLY A 431 11.03 4.35 41.23
N ALA A 432 12.26 3.94 40.96
CA ALA A 432 12.60 3.18 39.75
C ALA A 432 12.18 1.71 39.87
N LEU A 433 11.73 1.10 38.77
CA LEU A 433 11.50 -0.34 38.73
C LEU A 433 12.83 -1.11 38.73
N PRO A 434 12.92 -2.29 39.40
CA PRO A 434 14.16 -3.05 39.50
C PRO A 434 14.74 -3.53 38.18
N ASP A 435 13.90 -3.67 37.14
CA ASP A 435 14.28 -4.08 35.81
C ASP A 435 14.81 -2.92 34.94
N GLY A 436 14.80 -1.70 35.46
CA GLY A 436 15.24 -0.49 34.79
C GLY A 436 14.33 -0.03 33.65
N ARG A 437 13.09 -0.57 33.54
CA ARG A 437 12.18 -0.29 32.41
C ARG A 437 10.96 0.53 32.80
N GLY A 438 11.09 1.34 33.83
CA GLY A 438 10.01 2.19 34.29
C GLY A 438 10.16 2.74 35.70
N PHE A 439 9.06 3.24 36.23
CA PHE A 439 8.94 3.80 37.57
C PHE A 439 7.67 3.31 38.25
N TYR A 440 7.57 3.51 39.56
CA TYR A 440 6.38 3.24 40.33
C TYR A 440 6.01 4.41 41.23
N VAL A 441 4.75 4.49 41.60
CA VAL A 441 4.22 5.34 42.67
C VAL A 441 3.50 4.44 43.66
N ALA A 442 3.95 4.43 44.92
CA ALA A 442 3.40 3.61 45.99
C ALA A 442 2.93 4.47 47.16
N ASP A 443 1.81 4.14 47.78
CA ASP A 443 1.38 4.70 49.07
C ASP A 443 1.40 3.65 50.18
N ASP A 444 1.41 4.09 51.44
CA ASP A 444 1.30 3.25 52.64
C ASP A 444 -0.15 3.13 53.18
N GLY A 445 -1.14 3.38 52.31
CA GLY A 445 -2.56 3.38 52.63
C GLY A 445 -3.20 1.99 52.74
N PRO A 446 -4.54 1.88 52.62
CA PRO A 446 -5.26 0.60 52.73
C PRO A 446 -5.08 -0.34 51.52
N GLY A 447 -4.57 0.18 50.39
CA GLY A 447 -4.37 -0.56 49.15
C GLY A 447 -5.65 -0.81 48.35
N ILE A 448 -5.51 -1.48 47.20
CA ILE A 448 -6.62 -1.79 46.28
C ILE A 448 -6.89 -3.30 46.26
N PRO A 449 -8.13 -3.74 46.58
CA PRO A 449 -8.50 -5.15 46.55
C PRO A 449 -8.22 -5.81 45.20
N PRO A 450 -7.68 -7.04 45.13
CA PRO A 450 -7.33 -7.71 43.87
C PRO A 450 -8.47 -7.80 42.84
N ALA A 451 -9.73 -7.91 43.31
CA ALA A 451 -10.90 -7.98 42.43
C ALA A 451 -11.24 -6.64 41.74
N GLU A 452 -10.71 -5.52 42.24
CA GLU A 452 -11.01 -4.18 41.75
C GLU A 452 -9.89 -3.63 40.85
N ARG A 453 -8.69 -4.22 40.88
CA ARG A 453 -7.46 -3.73 40.23
C ARG A 453 -7.55 -3.50 38.71
N GLU A 454 -8.40 -4.25 38.01
CA GLU A 454 -8.66 -3.98 36.59
C GLU A 454 -9.69 -2.86 36.41
N ALA A 455 -10.76 -2.88 37.21
CA ALA A 455 -11.87 -1.94 37.12
C ALA A 455 -11.53 -0.52 37.62
N VAL A 456 -10.51 -0.37 38.48
CA VAL A 456 -10.10 0.96 38.99
C VAL A 456 -9.63 1.91 37.88
N PHE A 457 -9.25 1.40 36.72
CA PHE A 457 -8.89 2.21 35.55
C PHE A 457 -10.07 2.53 34.63
N ASP A 458 -11.27 2.00 34.90
CA ASP A 458 -12.47 2.29 34.12
C ASP A 458 -12.98 3.70 34.42
N ALA A 459 -13.41 4.41 33.38
CA ALA A 459 -13.90 5.78 33.52
C ALA A 459 -15.14 5.84 34.43
N GLY A 460 -15.07 6.67 35.47
CA GLY A 460 -16.15 6.87 36.44
C GLY A 460 -16.10 5.93 37.65
N TYR A 461 -15.08 5.07 37.77
CA TYR A 461 -14.87 4.27 38.96
C TYR A 461 -14.41 5.15 40.14
N THR A 462 -15.19 5.19 41.21
CA THR A 462 -14.84 5.91 42.46
C THR A 462 -15.35 5.16 43.69
N SER A 463 -14.54 5.15 44.75
CA SER A 463 -14.90 4.65 46.09
C SER A 463 -15.19 5.78 47.09
N SER A 464 -15.03 7.04 46.67
CA SER A 464 -15.21 8.26 47.47
C SER A 464 -16.47 9.02 47.04
N GLU A 465 -17.18 9.63 48.01
CA GLU A 465 -18.32 10.52 47.74
C GLU A 465 -17.89 11.86 47.08
N SER A 466 -16.62 12.27 47.24
CA SER A 466 -16.06 13.47 46.61
C SER A 466 -15.38 13.22 45.27
N GLY A 467 -14.86 12.01 45.05
CA GLY A 467 -14.09 11.66 43.86
C GLY A 467 -14.88 11.74 42.55
N THR A 468 -14.21 12.18 41.49
CA THR A 468 -14.77 12.25 40.13
C THR A 468 -14.82 10.89 39.44
N GLY A 469 -13.94 9.99 39.85
CA GLY A 469 -13.76 8.65 39.28
C GLY A 469 -13.03 8.64 37.92
N PHE A 470 -12.43 9.76 37.52
CA PHE A 470 -11.69 9.85 36.25
C PHE A 470 -10.17 9.79 36.41
N GLY A 471 -9.63 10.06 37.61
CA GLY A 471 -8.18 10.19 37.81
C GLY A 471 -7.35 9.00 37.32
N LEU A 472 -7.73 7.76 37.66
CA LEU A 472 -6.99 6.57 37.20
C LEU A 472 -7.20 6.27 35.70
N SER A 473 -8.37 6.58 35.15
CA SER A 473 -8.57 6.48 33.69
C SER A 473 -7.69 7.49 32.92
N ILE A 474 -7.47 8.68 33.49
CA ILE A 474 -6.52 9.69 32.96
C ILE A 474 -5.08 9.17 33.03
N VAL A 475 -4.68 8.56 34.15
CA VAL A 475 -3.34 7.93 34.30
C VAL A 475 -3.12 6.87 33.20
N LYS A 476 -4.13 6.01 32.96
CA LYS A 476 -4.07 4.99 31.91
C LYS A 476 -3.94 5.61 30.52
N GLN A 477 -4.74 6.62 30.19
CA GLN A 477 -4.65 7.31 28.90
C GLN A 477 -3.29 7.98 28.68
N ILE A 478 -2.73 8.63 29.71
CA ILE A 478 -1.41 9.27 29.61
C ILE A 478 -0.32 8.22 29.38
N ALA A 479 -0.37 7.10 30.08
CA ALA A 479 0.56 5.98 29.88
C ALA A 479 0.45 5.43 28.45
N GLU A 480 -0.75 5.12 27.98
CA GLU A 480 -0.99 4.60 26.62
C GLU A 480 -0.52 5.57 25.53
N ALA A 481 -0.70 6.89 25.71
CA ALA A 481 -0.22 7.91 24.78
C ALA A 481 1.32 7.90 24.64
N HIS A 482 2.05 7.58 25.71
CA HIS A 482 3.51 7.42 25.70
C HIS A 482 3.97 6.02 25.26
N GLY A 483 3.05 5.11 24.93
CA GLY A 483 3.36 3.70 24.68
C GLY A 483 3.74 2.92 25.94
N TRP A 484 3.47 3.46 27.13
CA TRP A 484 3.70 2.82 28.42
C TRP A 484 2.51 1.96 28.83
N THR A 485 2.73 1.06 29.79
CA THR A 485 1.68 0.26 30.42
C THR A 485 1.67 0.54 31.91
N VAL A 486 0.49 0.86 32.47
CA VAL A 486 0.27 1.01 33.91
C VAL A 486 -0.43 -0.20 34.49
N SER A 487 0.00 -0.65 35.68
CA SER A 487 -0.62 -1.73 36.44
C SER A 487 -0.63 -1.40 37.93
N VAL A 488 -1.47 -2.07 38.70
CA VAL A 488 -1.56 -1.87 40.15
C VAL A 488 -1.28 -3.16 40.90
N THR A 489 -0.45 -3.05 41.94
CA THR A 489 0.00 -4.13 42.82
C THR A 489 -0.04 -3.67 44.28
N ASP A 490 0.33 -4.56 45.22
CA ASP A 490 0.49 -4.17 46.62
C ASP A 490 1.87 -3.54 46.83
N ALA A 491 1.94 -2.47 47.62
CA ALA A 491 3.20 -1.89 48.06
C ALA A 491 3.83 -2.71 49.21
N ASP A 492 5.17 -2.68 49.31
CA ASP A 492 5.92 -3.48 50.30
C ASP A 492 5.61 -3.07 51.75
N ASP A 493 5.30 -1.80 51.98
CA ASP A 493 4.98 -1.22 53.29
C ASP A 493 3.46 -1.25 53.61
N GLY A 494 2.66 -1.95 52.79
CA GLY A 494 1.20 -1.82 52.76
C GLY A 494 0.76 -0.71 51.81
N GLY A 495 -0.48 -0.75 51.31
CA GLY A 495 -1.00 0.25 50.37
C GLY A 495 -0.96 -0.15 48.90
N ALA A 496 -1.26 0.81 48.02
CA ALA A 496 -1.34 0.58 46.57
C ALA A 496 -0.02 0.97 45.88
N ARG A 497 0.40 0.17 44.90
CA ARG A 497 1.57 0.45 44.07
C ARG A 497 1.21 0.44 42.59
N PHE A 498 1.31 1.60 41.95
CA PHE A 498 1.13 1.76 40.51
C PHE A 498 2.48 1.64 39.81
N GLU A 499 2.65 0.63 38.96
CA GLU A 499 3.87 0.41 38.18
C GLU A 499 3.64 0.83 36.72
N VAL A 500 4.49 1.72 36.20
CA VAL A 500 4.48 2.19 34.81
C VAL A 500 5.70 1.62 34.10
N THR A 501 5.46 0.82 33.06
CA THR A 501 6.48 0.03 32.33
C THR A 501 6.52 0.41 30.85
N GLY A 502 7.61 0.03 30.16
CA GLY A 502 7.79 0.35 28.74
C GLY A 502 8.38 1.74 28.51
N VAL A 503 9.00 2.31 29.54
CA VAL A 503 9.56 3.66 29.52
C VAL A 503 10.99 3.65 28.97
N GLU A 504 11.32 4.61 28.11
CA GLU A 504 12.70 4.85 27.67
C GLU A 504 13.44 5.66 28.75
N VAL A 505 14.26 4.96 29.55
CA VAL A 505 15.14 5.57 30.55
C VAL A 505 16.37 6.14 29.86
N VAL A 506 16.67 7.41 30.10
CA VAL A 506 17.80 8.12 29.50
C VAL A 506 19.02 7.99 30.41
N GLY A 507 19.97 7.15 29.99
CA GLY A 507 21.27 7.00 30.66
C GLY A 507 21.47 5.62 31.28
N GLU A 508 22.17 4.76 30.54
CA GLU A 508 23.30 3.99 31.09
C GLU A 508 24.60 4.72 30.78
#